data_AF-A0A7S0WXX6-F1
#
_entry.id   AF-A0A7S0WXX6-F1
#
_cell.length_a   1.000
_cell.length_b   1.000
_cell.length_c   1.000
_cell.angle_alpha   90.00
_cell.angle_beta   90.00
_cell.angle_gamma   90.00
#
_symmetry.space_group_name_H-M   'P 1'
#
loop_
_entity.id
_entity.type
_entity.pdbx_description
1 polymer ?
#
loop_
_entity_poly.entity_id
_entity_poly.type
_entity_poly.pdbx_seq_one_letter_code
_entity_poly.pdbx_strand_id
1 'polypeptide(L)'
;PASAVGAVGAQSIGEPGTQMTLKTFHFAGVASMNVTLGVPRIKEIINAAKNISTPIITAMLECESDVRAARVVKGRVEKTTLGQVAKYIRTVLRPNSCYISVKLDLKAIEALQLDLDLRGVYQAVLEAPKLRLKEGHVQARAPDKLIVHAQTDSRQAMLFALQSLRNQLPKVIV
;
A
#
# COMPACT_ATOMS: atom_id res chain seq x y z
N PRO A 1 19.37 8.02 -50.51
CA PRO A 1 17.90 7.94 -50.74
C PRO A 1 17.50 6.49 -51.07
N ALA A 2 16.37 5.98 -50.57
CA ALA A 2 15.88 4.59 -50.74
C ALA A 2 16.57 3.45 -49.96
N SER A 3 17.39 3.74 -48.94
CA SER A 3 17.88 2.70 -48.01
C SER A 3 16.73 2.18 -47.15
N ALA A 4 16.65 0.85 -46.92
CA ALA A 4 15.62 0.20 -46.11
C ALA A 4 15.83 0.42 -44.59
N VAL A 5 15.83 1.67 -44.16
CA VAL A 5 16.16 2.10 -42.79
C VAL A 5 15.27 1.47 -41.72
N GLY A 6 14.02 1.12 -42.04
CA GLY A 6 13.11 0.44 -41.13
C GLY A 6 13.53 -1.01 -40.84
N ALA A 7 13.95 -1.76 -41.85
CA ALA A 7 14.43 -3.14 -41.68
C ALA A 7 15.75 -3.17 -40.90
N VAL A 8 16.67 -2.27 -41.24
CA VAL A 8 17.96 -2.12 -40.52
C VAL A 8 17.72 -1.73 -39.06
N GLY A 9 16.81 -0.79 -38.79
CA GLY A 9 16.46 -0.35 -37.44
C GLY A 9 15.79 -1.46 -36.61
N ALA A 10 14.86 -2.20 -37.20
CA ALA A 10 14.20 -3.32 -36.54
C ALA A 10 15.20 -4.42 -36.14
N GLN A 11 16.11 -4.78 -37.04
CA GLN A 11 17.14 -5.78 -36.75
C GLN A 11 18.14 -5.29 -35.70
N SER A 12 18.54 -4.01 -35.76
CA SER A 12 19.47 -3.39 -34.81
C SER A 12 18.95 -3.42 -33.36
N ILE A 13 17.63 -3.39 -33.15
CA ILE A 13 17.01 -3.49 -31.81
C ILE A 13 16.73 -4.97 -31.44
N GLY A 14 16.30 -5.78 -32.41
CA GLY A 14 15.88 -7.16 -32.17
C GLY A 14 17.02 -8.15 -31.93
N GLU A 15 18.13 -8.02 -32.66
CA GLU A 15 19.26 -8.95 -32.58
C GLU A 15 19.95 -8.93 -31.20
N PRO A 16 20.25 -7.75 -30.59
CA PRO A 16 20.77 -7.69 -29.22
C PRO A 16 19.80 -8.26 -28.18
N GLY A 17 18.48 -8.21 -28.44
CA GLY A 17 17.47 -8.75 -27.53
C GLY A 17 17.69 -10.24 -27.24
N THR A 18 18.13 -11.02 -28.22
CA THR A 18 18.43 -12.46 -28.02
C THR A 18 19.66 -12.69 -27.13
N GLN A 19 20.61 -11.75 -27.16
CA GLN A 19 21.82 -11.76 -26.34
C GLN A 19 21.62 -11.14 -24.95
N MET A 20 20.50 -10.43 -24.74
CA MET A 20 20.08 -9.97 -23.41
C MET A 20 19.48 -11.13 -22.60
N THR A 21 20.21 -12.23 -22.50
CA THR A 21 19.89 -13.36 -21.61
C THR A 21 20.27 -12.96 -20.18
N LEU A 22 19.35 -12.26 -19.51
CA LEU A 22 19.24 -12.15 -18.06
C LEU A 22 20.51 -11.75 -17.27
N LYS A 23 21.17 -10.63 -17.60
CA LYS A 23 21.89 -9.86 -16.56
C LYS A 23 20.87 -9.11 -15.69
N THR A 24 20.05 -9.85 -14.94
CA THR A 24 18.90 -9.36 -14.16
C THR A 24 19.20 -9.14 -12.69
N PHE A 25 20.28 -8.42 -12.38
CA PHE A 25 20.43 -7.77 -11.07
C PHE A 25 21.15 -6.43 -11.27
N HIS A 26 20.47 -5.47 -11.89
CA HIS A 26 20.90 -4.09 -11.81
C HIS A 26 19.95 -3.37 -10.86
N PHE A 27 20.41 -3.24 -9.62
CA PHE A 27 19.89 -2.25 -8.68
C PHE A 27 20.11 -0.88 -9.31
N ALA A 28 19.07 -0.05 -9.40
CA ALA A 28 19.17 1.32 -9.88
C ALA A 28 19.89 2.20 -8.83
N GLY A 29 21.16 1.89 -8.54
CA GLY A 29 21.98 2.59 -7.54
C GLY A 29 21.55 2.39 -6.08
N VAL A 30 20.42 1.74 -5.80
CA VAL A 30 19.89 1.50 -4.45
C VAL A 30 19.59 0.00 -4.29
N ALA A 31 20.21 -0.64 -3.29
CA ALA A 31 20.24 -2.09 -3.08
C ALA A 31 18.86 -2.77 -2.87
N SER A 32 17.76 -2.02 -2.90
CA SER A 32 16.42 -2.49 -2.49
C SER A 32 15.36 -2.50 -3.60
N MET A 33 15.65 -2.02 -4.82
CA MET A 33 14.66 -1.98 -5.90
C MET A 33 15.02 -2.92 -7.05
N ASN A 34 14.21 -3.96 -7.23
CA ASN A 34 14.26 -4.84 -8.39
C ASN A 34 13.55 -4.16 -9.57
N VAL A 35 14.27 -3.92 -10.67
CA VAL A 35 13.73 -3.28 -11.87
C VAL A 35 13.65 -4.30 -13.00
N THR A 36 12.54 -4.30 -13.75
CA THR A 36 12.39 -5.10 -14.98
C THR A 36 13.34 -4.56 -16.04
N LEU A 37 14.27 -5.39 -16.52
CA LEU A 37 15.30 -5.02 -17.51
C LEU A 37 15.38 -6.06 -18.62
N GLY A 38 16.10 -5.71 -19.70
CA GLY A 38 16.32 -6.60 -20.84
C GLY A 38 15.08 -6.81 -21.70
N VAL A 39 14.95 -8.02 -22.28
CA VAL A 39 13.88 -8.37 -23.21
C VAL A 39 12.47 -8.13 -22.65
N PRO A 40 12.15 -8.49 -21.38
CA PRO A 40 10.84 -8.19 -20.81
C PRO A 40 10.49 -6.70 -20.85
N ARG A 41 11.46 -5.82 -20.55
CA ARG A 41 11.24 -4.37 -20.56
C ARG A 41 11.09 -3.81 -21.97
N ILE A 42 11.90 -4.28 -22.92
CA ILE A 42 11.77 -3.92 -24.34
C ILE A 42 10.39 -4.32 -24.86
N LYS A 43 9.91 -5.53 -24.50
CA LYS A 43 8.57 -6.00 -24.85
C LYS A 43 7.47 -5.11 -24.29
N GLU A 44 7.57 -4.65 -23.05
CA GLU A 44 6.60 -3.71 -22.46
C GLU A 44 6.55 -2.37 -23.22
N ILE A 45 7.71 -1.83 -23.60
CA ILE A 45 7.83 -0.54 -24.30
C ILE A 45 7.28 -0.62 -25.73
N ILE A 46 7.70 -1.62 -26.53
CA ILE A 46 7.28 -1.76 -27.93
C ILE A 46 5.77 -1.99 -28.05
N ASN A 47 5.19 -2.77 -27.13
CA ASN A 47 3.75 -3.04 -27.13
C ASN A 47 2.91 -1.91 -26.53
N ALA A 48 3.53 -0.80 -26.09
CA ALA A 48 2.85 0.28 -25.38
C ALA A 48 1.93 -0.23 -24.26
N ALA A 49 2.44 -1.17 -23.46
CA ALA A 49 1.64 -1.86 -22.46
C ALA A 49 1.07 -0.87 -21.43
N LYS A 50 -0.25 -0.91 -21.21
CA LYS A 50 -0.93 -0.05 -20.23
C LYS A 50 -0.44 -0.27 -18.79
N ASN A 51 -0.11 -1.52 -18.45
CA ASN A 51 0.39 -1.91 -17.13
C ASN A 51 1.75 -2.60 -17.31
N ILE A 52 2.73 -2.21 -16.49
CA ILE A 52 4.11 -2.73 -16.51
C ILE A 52 4.46 -3.34 -15.15
N SER A 53 5.41 -4.27 -15.12
CA SER A 53 5.67 -5.13 -13.95
C SER A 53 6.35 -4.41 -12.78
N THR A 54 7.14 -3.37 -13.06
CA THR A 54 7.84 -2.55 -12.04
C THR A 54 7.83 -1.07 -12.43
N PRO A 55 6.70 -0.35 -12.29
CA PRO A 55 6.65 1.08 -12.56
C PRO A 55 7.45 1.84 -11.50
N ILE A 56 8.28 2.79 -11.94
CA ILE A 56 9.07 3.65 -11.06
C ILE A 56 8.74 5.10 -11.38
N ILE A 57 8.47 5.88 -10.34
CA ILE A 57 8.30 7.32 -10.42
C ILE A 57 9.44 7.93 -9.62
N THR A 58 10.30 8.69 -10.29
CA THR A 58 11.33 9.51 -9.63
C THR A 58 10.71 10.87 -9.33
N ALA A 59 10.53 11.16 -8.03
CA ALA A 59 10.03 12.45 -7.56
C ALA A 59 11.17 13.26 -6.96
N MET A 60 11.44 14.43 -7.53
CA MET A 60 12.43 15.37 -6.98
C MET A 60 11.83 16.12 -5.79
N LEU A 61 12.62 16.32 -4.75
CA LEU A 61 12.23 17.13 -3.60
C LEU A 61 12.57 18.59 -3.89
N GLU A 62 11.68 19.50 -3.52
CA GLU A 62 11.94 20.94 -3.63
C GLU A 62 13.06 21.38 -2.67
N CYS A 63 13.11 20.78 -1.48
CA CYS A 63 14.19 20.98 -0.51
C CYS A 63 14.96 19.66 -0.33
N GLU A 64 16.09 19.52 -1.02
CA GLU A 64 16.92 18.31 -0.97
C GLU A 64 17.79 18.21 0.30
N SER A 65 18.02 19.33 0.99
CA SER A 65 18.88 19.40 2.18
C SER A 65 18.17 19.03 3.48
N ASP A 66 16.83 19.03 3.50
CA ASP A 66 16.04 18.70 4.70
C ASP A 66 15.51 17.26 4.66
N VAL A 67 16.20 16.38 5.38
CA VAL A 67 15.81 14.97 5.56
C VAL A 67 14.44 14.83 6.24
N ARG A 68 14.07 15.77 7.12
CA ARG A 68 12.78 15.75 7.81
C ARG A 68 11.65 16.00 6.81
N ALA A 69 11.80 17.01 5.95
CA ALA A 69 10.85 17.28 4.87
C ALA A 69 10.72 16.07 3.94
N ALA A 70 11.85 15.44 3.56
CA ALA A 70 11.86 14.23 2.74
C ALA A 70 11.04 13.08 3.37
N ARG A 71 11.18 12.85 4.68
CA ARG A 71 10.44 11.81 5.41
C ARG A 71 8.94 12.10 5.49
N VAL A 72 8.56 13.35 5.73
CA VAL A 72 7.14 13.76 5.76
C VAL A 72 6.49 13.56 4.40
N VAL A 73 7.15 13.99 3.31
CA VAL A 73 6.64 13.80 1.95
C VAL A 73 6.57 12.31 1.61
N LYS A 74 7.58 11.51 1.98
CA LYS A 74 7.55 10.04 1.84
C LYS A 74 6.33 9.45 2.54
N GLY A 75 6.09 9.81 3.80
CA GLY A 75 4.96 9.30 4.58
C GLY A 75 3.59 9.65 4.00
N ARG A 76 3.48 10.77 3.27
CA ARG A 76 2.24 11.17 2.58
C ARG A 76 1.97 10.41 1.28
N VAL A 77 3.01 9.88 0.64
CA VAL A 77 2.90 9.14 -0.64
C VAL A 77 2.89 7.63 -0.41
N GLU A 78 3.65 7.17 0.58
CA GLU A 78 3.76 5.76 0.93
C GLU A 78 2.45 5.25 1.52
N LYS A 79 1.95 4.16 0.96
CA LYS A 79 0.75 3.50 1.45
C LYS A 79 0.99 2.94 2.85
N THR A 80 0.33 3.53 3.83
CA THR A 80 0.30 3.04 5.20
C THR A 80 -1.00 2.28 5.46
N THR A 81 -0.91 1.10 6.08
CA THR A 81 -2.10 0.34 6.49
C THR A 81 -2.32 0.41 7.99
N LEU A 82 -3.58 0.27 8.42
CA LEU A 82 -3.95 0.26 9.83
C LEU A 82 -3.18 -0.81 10.62
N GLY A 83 -2.85 -1.94 9.99
CA GLY A 83 -2.04 -2.99 10.62
C GLY A 83 -0.60 -2.57 10.93
N GLN A 84 -0.02 -1.63 10.18
CA GLN A 84 1.34 -1.14 10.39
C GLN A 84 1.42 -0.13 11.55
N VAL A 85 0.35 0.65 11.73
CA VAL A 85 0.27 1.70 12.78
C VAL A 85 -0.49 1.25 14.03
N ALA A 86 -1.04 0.04 14.03
CA ALA A 86 -1.73 -0.51 15.21
C ALA A 86 -0.76 -1.31 16.08
N LYS A 87 -0.70 -0.97 17.37
CA LYS A 87 -0.04 -1.79 18.39
C LYS A 87 -0.69 -3.17 18.51
N TYR A 88 -2.02 -3.23 18.40
CA TYR A 88 -2.75 -4.49 18.26
C TYR A 88 -4.12 -4.27 17.62
N ILE A 89 -4.61 -5.35 17.01
CA ILE A 89 -6.00 -5.50 16.54
C ILE A 89 -6.50 -6.83 17.12
N ARG A 90 -7.41 -6.79 18.09
CA ARG A 90 -7.89 -7.99 18.80
C ARG A 90 -9.40 -8.06 18.91
N THR A 91 -9.93 -9.26 18.80
CA THR A 91 -11.33 -9.55 19.08
C THR A 91 -11.55 -9.61 20.59
N VAL A 92 -12.56 -8.92 21.08
CA VAL A 92 -12.98 -8.91 22.47
C VAL A 92 -14.37 -9.51 22.53
N LEU A 93 -14.50 -10.62 23.26
CA LEU A 93 -15.76 -11.31 23.49
C LEU A 93 -16.11 -11.16 24.97
N ARG A 94 -17.21 -10.46 25.26
CA ARG A 94 -17.80 -10.37 26.60
C ARG A 94 -19.23 -10.92 26.56
N PRO A 95 -19.78 -11.35 27.70
CA PRO A 95 -21.17 -11.83 27.77
C PRO A 95 -22.19 -10.87 27.14
N ASN A 96 -21.95 -9.56 27.28
CA ASN A 96 -22.88 -8.51 26.85
C ASN A 96 -22.43 -7.75 25.59
N SER A 97 -21.22 -7.99 25.08
CA SER A 97 -20.73 -7.28 23.88
C SER A 97 -19.58 -8.01 23.19
N CYS A 98 -19.63 -8.05 21.87
CA CYS A 98 -18.57 -8.58 21.03
C CYS A 98 -18.13 -7.50 20.03
N TYR A 99 -16.82 -7.25 19.97
CA TYR A 99 -16.26 -6.21 19.09
C TYR A 99 -14.78 -6.44 18.83
N ILE A 100 -14.22 -5.67 17.89
CA ILE A 100 -12.78 -5.60 17.66
C ILE A 100 -12.23 -4.32 18.28
N SER A 101 -11.19 -4.46 19.09
CA SER A 101 -10.44 -3.34 19.65
C SER A 101 -9.18 -3.14 18.84
N VAL A 102 -9.03 -1.93 18.29
CA VAL A 102 -7.81 -1.46 17.64
C VAL A 102 -7.16 -0.46 18.57
N LYS A 103 -5.87 -0.64 18.86
CA LYS A 103 -5.05 0.34 19.59
C LYS A 103 -3.94 0.82 18.69
N LEU A 104 -3.87 2.12 18.46
CA LEU A 104 -2.85 2.77 17.66
C LEU A 104 -1.53 2.83 18.43
N ASP A 105 -0.42 2.68 17.71
CA ASP A 105 0.91 2.92 18.25
C ASP A 105 1.32 4.37 17.97
N LEU A 106 0.95 5.27 18.89
CA LEU A 106 1.27 6.70 18.76
C LEU A 106 2.78 6.94 18.67
N LYS A 107 3.61 6.11 19.31
CA LYS A 107 5.06 6.27 19.24
C LYS A 107 5.59 5.94 17.85
N ALA A 108 5.07 4.88 17.23
CA ALA A 108 5.44 4.53 15.86
C ALA A 108 4.97 5.59 14.86
N ILE A 109 3.74 6.10 15.02
CA ILE A 109 3.19 7.17 14.18
C ILE A 109 4.07 8.43 14.25
N GLU A 110 4.44 8.85 15.46
CA GLU A 110 5.30 10.02 15.68
C GLU A 110 6.73 9.80 15.13
N ALA A 111 7.32 8.63 15.38
CA ALA A 111 8.65 8.28 14.88
C ALA A 111 8.73 8.23 13.35
N LEU A 112 7.64 7.78 12.70
CA LEU A 112 7.51 7.76 11.24
C LEU A 112 7.07 9.12 10.65
N GLN A 113 6.78 10.11 11.50
CA GLN A 113 6.34 11.45 11.11
C GLN A 113 5.08 11.42 10.23
N LEU A 114 4.18 10.48 10.53
CA LEU A 114 2.91 10.34 9.83
C LEU A 114 1.92 11.38 10.35
N ASP A 115 1.26 12.07 9.42
CA ASP A 115 0.20 13.04 9.69
C ASP A 115 -1.14 12.31 9.92
N LEU A 116 -1.18 11.46 10.96
CA LEU A 116 -2.28 10.53 11.21
C LEU A 116 -2.93 10.76 12.58
N ASP A 117 -4.19 11.17 12.55
CA ASP A 117 -5.06 11.33 13.71
C ASP A 117 -6.04 10.16 13.85
N LEU A 118 -6.58 9.94 15.07
CA LEU A 118 -7.68 8.99 15.28
C LEU A 118 -8.91 9.31 14.42
N ARG A 119 -9.16 10.59 14.15
CA ARG A 119 -10.24 11.05 13.25
C ARG A 119 -10.00 10.57 11.81
N GLY A 120 -8.77 10.70 11.32
CA GLY A 120 -8.38 10.17 10.00
C GLY A 120 -8.56 8.66 9.93
N VAL A 121 -8.10 7.94 10.96
CA VAL A 121 -8.30 6.48 11.04
C VAL A 121 -9.78 6.10 11.10
N TYR A 122 -10.59 6.83 11.86
CA TYR A 122 -12.03 6.62 11.96
C TYR A 122 -12.70 6.75 10.58
N GLN A 123 -12.41 7.83 9.86
CA GLN A 123 -12.94 8.09 8.53
C GLN A 123 -12.47 7.02 7.52
N ALA A 124 -11.19 6.68 7.53
CA ALA A 124 -10.62 5.66 6.65
C ALA A 124 -11.27 4.27 6.86
N VAL A 125 -11.59 3.91 8.11
CA VAL A 125 -12.29 2.66 8.42
C VAL A 125 -13.75 2.68 7.96
N LEU A 126 -14.43 3.83 8.01
CA LEU A 126 -15.80 3.97 7.51
C LEU A 126 -15.86 3.93 5.98
N GLU A 127 -14.95 4.63 5.31
CA GLU A 127 -14.89 4.70 3.85
C GLU A 127 -14.34 3.43 3.21
N ALA A 128 -13.79 2.50 4.00
CA ALA A 128 -13.22 1.25 3.51
C ALA A 128 -14.29 0.41 2.77
N PRO A 129 -14.17 0.23 1.43
CA PRO A 129 -15.25 -0.34 0.61
C PRO A 129 -15.53 -1.80 0.93
N LYS A 130 -14.53 -2.54 1.43
CA LYS A 130 -14.66 -3.95 1.81
C LYS A 130 -15.36 -4.14 3.15
N LEU A 131 -15.28 -3.15 4.05
CA LEU A 131 -15.85 -3.24 5.38
C LEU A 131 -17.35 -2.89 5.38
N ARG A 132 -17.80 -1.92 4.55
CA ARG A 132 -19.21 -1.48 4.45
C ARG A 132 -19.83 -1.02 5.79
N LEU A 133 -19.02 -0.48 6.70
CA LEU A 133 -19.44 -0.08 8.04
C LEU A 133 -20.29 1.20 8.00
N LYS A 134 -21.02 1.44 9.09
CA LYS A 134 -21.82 2.65 9.32
C LYS A 134 -21.29 3.32 10.58
N GLU A 135 -21.59 4.60 10.79
CA GLU A 135 -21.11 5.37 11.94
C GLU A 135 -21.38 4.68 13.28
N GLY A 136 -22.54 4.03 13.45
CA GLY A 136 -22.88 3.29 14.66
C GLY A 136 -22.01 2.05 14.95
N HIS A 137 -21.31 1.53 13.94
CA HIS A 137 -20.43 0.36 14.08
C HIS A 137 -19.02 0.74 14.53
N VAL A 138 -18.61 2.00 14.44
CA VAL A 138 -17.25 2.44 14.78
C VAL A 138 -17.36 3.46 15.93
N GLN A 139 -16.61 3.25 17.00
CA GLN A 139 -16.61 4.12 18.16
C GLN A 139 -15.18 4.48 18.57
N ALA A 140 -14.88 5.77 18.61
CA ALA A 140 -13.67 6.28 19.26
C ALA A 140 -13.90 6.29 20.78
N ARG A 141 -13.08 5.56 21.55
CA ARG A 141 -13.20 5.49 23.01
C ARG A 141 -12.08 6.19 23.76
N ALA A 142 -10.92 6.32 23.14
CA ALA A 142 -9.75 6.99 23.68
C ALA A 142 -8.96 7.58 22.49
N PRO A 143 -8.04 8.54 22.70
CA PRO A 143 -7.27 9.17 21.61
C PRO A 143 -6.50 8.16 20.75
N ASP A 144 -6.16 6.98 21.27
CA ASP A 144 -5.43 5.92 20.59
C ASP A 144 -6.25 4.64 20.40
N LYS A 145 -7.56 4.66 20.68
CA LYS A 145 -8.37 3.44 20.75
C LYS A 145 -9.68 3.55 19.99
N LEU A 146 -9.81 2.67 19.00
CA LEU A 146 -10.99 2.49 18.17
C LEU A 146 -11.67 1.15 18.52
N ILE A 147 -12.99 1.17 18.60
CA ILE A 147 -13.83 -0.03 18.71
C ILE A 147 -14.62 -0.17 17.43
N VAL A 148 -14.60 -1.39 16.86
CA VAL A 148 -15.35 -1.73 15.65
C VAL A 148 -16.28 -2.90 15.94
N HIS A 149 -17.58 -2.68 15.73
CA HIS A 149 -18.63 -3.67 15.89
C HIS A 149 -18.94 -4.37 14.57
N ALA A 150 -19.38 -5.62 14.65
CA ALA A 150 -19.80 -6.40 13.50
C ALA A 150 -21.19 -5.95 13.00
N GLN A 151 -21.43 -6.11 11.70
CA GLN A 151 -22.71 -5.81 11.03
C GLN A 151 -23.69 -6.99 11.11
N THR A 152 -23.86 -7.59 12.29
CA THR A 152 -24.80 -8.69 12.42
C THR A 152 -25.37 -8.74 13.82
N ASP A 153 -26.68 -8.91 13.90
CA ASP A 153 -27.39 -9.17 15.16
C ASP A 153 -27.53 -10.67 15.42
N SER A 154 -27.18 -11.52 14.44
CA SER A 154 -27.24 -12.98 14.59
C SER A 154 -26.06 -13.48 15.42
N ARG A 155 -26.37 -14.11 16.56
CA ARG A 155 -25.37 -14.72 17.46
C ARG A 155 -24.55 -15.82 16.78
N GLN A 156 -25.16 -16.56 15.84
CA GLN A 156 -24.49 -17.63 15.09
C GLN A 156 -23.49 -17.07 14.07
N ALA A 157 -23.82 -15.95 13.42
CA ALA A 157 -22.96 -15.30 12.43
C ALA A 157 -21.91 -14.36 13.04
N MET A 158 -22.07 -13.97 14.31
CA MET A 158 -21.22 -13.01 15.01
C MET A 158 -19.73 -13.38 14.97
N LEU A 159 -19.39 -14.65 15.21
CA LEU A 159 -18.00 -15.11 15.20
C LEU A 159 -17.37 -14.98 13.81
N PHE A 160 -18.09 -15.40 12.76
CA PHE A 160 -17.65 -15.28 11.38
C PHE A 160 -17.48 -13.81 10.96
N ALA A 161 -18.42 -12.95 11.35
CA ALA A 161 -18.35 -11.52 11.05
C ALA A 161 -17.13 -10.86 11.73
N LEU A 162 -16.87 -11.18 13.00
CA LEU A 162 -15.69 -10.68 13.72
C LEU A 162 -14.38 -11.23 13.15
N GLN A 163 -14.35 -12.49 12.71
CA GLN A 163 -13.17 -13.07 12.07
C GLN A 163 -12.89 -12.42 10.71
N SER A 164 -13.93 -12.16 9.92
CA SER A 164 -13.83 -11.42 8.66
C SER A 164 -13.29 -10.01 8.88
N LEU A 165 -13.87 -9.26 9.83
CA LEU A 165 -13.40 -7.92 10.18
C LEU A 165 -11.96 -7.93 10.68
N ARG A 166 -11.56 -8.90 11.52
CA ARG A 166 -10.18 -9.03 12.01
C ARG A 166 -9.19 -9.22 10.87
N ASN A 167 -9.57 -9.91 9.80
CA ASN A 167 -8.72 -10.15 8.64
C ASN A 167 -8.67 -8.96 7.66
N GLN A 168 -9.69 -8.11 7.67
CA GLN A 168 -9.81 -6.97 6.75
C GLN A 168 -9.32 -5.66 7.34
N LEU A 169 -9.56 -5.40 8.63
CA LEU A 169 -9.15 -4.16 9.32
C LEU A 169 -7.65 -3.84 9.17
N PRO A 170 -6.71 -4.80 9.33
CA PRO A 170 -5.28 -4.51 9.15
C PRO A 170 -4.90 -4.04 7.73
N LYS A 171 -5.76 -4.30 6.73
CA LYS A 171 -5.53 -3.99 5.32
C LYS A 171 -6.14 -2.65 4.89
N VAL A 172 -6.88 -1.98 5.79
CA VAL A 172 -7.41 -0.64 5.56
C VAL A 172 -6.25 0.33 5.41
N ILE A 173 -6.32 1.20 4.41
CA ILE A 173 -5.33 2.26 4.16
C ILE A 173 -5.72 3.44 5.04
N VAL A 174 -4.77 3.97 5.79
CA VAL A 174 -4.96 5.08 6.74
C VAL A 174 -3.95 6.18 6.51
#